data_AF-A0A938X9F3-F1
#
_entry.id   AF-A0A938X9F3-F1
#
_cell.length_a   1.000
_cell.length_b   1.000
_cell.length_c   1.000
_cell.angle_alpha   90.00
_cell.angle_beta   90.00
_cell.angle_gamma   90.00
#
_symmetry.space_group_name_H-M   'P 1'
#
loop_
_entity.id
_entity.type
_entity.pdbx_description
1 polymer ?
#
loop_
_entity_poly.entity_id
_entity_poly.type
_entity_poly.pdbx_seq_one_letter_code
_entity_poly.pdbx_strand_id
1 'polypeptide(L)'
;MTDQIAYQEYIQRRYNAFCKTVIRCAALDKILKLKRQWERQVSLDYLMNEKFVQFAASEPDEEYPFTVCGQTVLLCNAALADAISVLPEQTREEILRYYFLRQPQRVIGACIGRSRSTAGRHIQLALQRLREEMGVSRYE
;
A
#
# COMPACT_ATOMS: atom_id res chain seq x y z
N MET A 1 49.17 16.68 52.18
CA MET A 1 49.28 15.76 51.02
C MET A 1 48.25 14.63 51.06
N THR A 2 47.96 14.05 52.24
CA THR A 2 46.93 13.01 52.44
C THR A 2 45.50 13.43 52.08
N ASP A 3 45.09 14.67 52.38
CA ASP A 3 43.72 15.13 52.12
C ASP A 3 43.39 15.30 50.63
N GLN A 4 44.37 15.71 49.82
CA GLN A 4 44.20 15.81 48.36
C GLN A 4 44.03 14.44 47.70
N ILE A 5 44.76 13.43 48.18
CA ILE A 5 44.65 12.05 47.70
C ILE A 5 43.28 11.48 48.08
N ALA A 6 42.85 11.67 49.34
CA ALA A 6 41.54 11.22 49.81
C ALA A 6 40.38 11.87 49.03
N TYR A 7 40.49 13.16 48.70
CA TYR A 7 39.50 13.88 47.90
C TYR A 7 39.45 13.36 46.45
N GLN A 8 40.60 13.09 45.83
CA GLN A 8 40.65 12.49 44.49
C GLN A 8 40.04 11.10 44.46
N GLU A 9 40.31 10.26 45.46
CA GLU A 9 39.67 8.94 45.60
C GLU A 9 38.15 9.04 45.76
N TYR A 10 37.67 10.00 46.55
CA TYR A 10 36.23 10.26 46.70
C TYR A 10 35.57 10.60 45.37
N ILE A 11 36.18 11.48 44.56
CA ILE A 11 35.69 11.82 43.22
C ILE A 11 35.65 10.58 42.33
N GLN A 12 36.73 9.79 42.30
CA GLN A 12 36.79 8.57 41.49
C GLN A 12 35.72 7.55 41.89
N ARG A 13 35.51 7.33 43.19
CA ARG A 13 34.47 6.42 43.69
C ARG A 13 33.07 6.89 43.31
N ARG A 14 32.79 8.18 43.44
CA ARG A 14 31.50 8.78 43.07
C ARG A 14 31.23 8.69 41.57
N TYR A 15 32.24 8.99 40.74
CA TYR A 15 32.14 8.87 39.29
C TYR A 15 31.95 7.41 38.84
N ASN A 16 32.71 6.47 39.43
CA ASN A 16 32.55 5.04 39.15
C ASN A 16 31.15 4.53 39.51
N ALA A 17 30.62 4.94 40.68
CA ALA A 17 29.26 4.61 41.08
C ALA A 17 28.21 5.18 40.10
N PHE A 18 28.41 6.41 39.64
CA PHE A 18 27.57 7.03 38.61
C PHE A 18 27.60 6.24 37.30
N CYS A 19 28.78 5.97 36.75
CA CYS A 19 28.93 5.21 35.50
C CYS A 19 28.28 3.82 35.58
N LYS A 20 28.50 3.09 36.69
CA LYS A 20 27.87 1.78 36.92
C LYS A 20 26.35 1.87 36.96
N THR A 21 25.81 2.92 37.56
CA THR A 21 24.36 3.16 37.60
C THR A 21 23.80 3.42 36.22
N VAL A 22 24.45 4.30 35.44
CA VAL A 22 24.03 4.62 34.07
C VAL A 22 24.01 3.37 33.17
N ILE A 23 25.08 2.56 33.21
CA ILE A 23 25.16 1.33 32.42
C ILE A 23 24.05 0.36 32.83
N ARG A 24 23.80 0.20 34.14
CA ARG A 24 22.74 -0.69 34.65
C ARG A 24 21.35 -0.23 34.20
N CYS A 25 21.04 1.07 34.30
CA CYS A 25 19.76 1.60 33.86
C CYS A 25 19.57 1.44 32.35
N ALA A 26 20.59 1.76 31.54
CA ALA A 26 20.52 1.58 30.08
C ALA A 26 20.29 0.11 29.69
N ALA A 27 20.92 -0.83 30.38
CA ALA A 27 20.69 -2.26 30.18
C ALA A 27 19.26 -2.66 30.55
N LEU A 28 18.75 -2.20 31.70
CA LEU A 28 17.37 -2.46 32.13
C LEU A 28 16.35 -1.89 31.14
N ASP A 29 16.55 -0.66 30.67
CA ASP A 29 15.67 -0.02 29.68
C ASP A 29 15.62 -0.83 28.38
N LYS A 30 16.78 -1.34 27.92
CA LYS A 30 16.84 -2.18 26.73
C LYS A 30 16.09 -3.49 26.93
N ILE A 31 16.26 -4.15 28.08
CA ILE A 31 15.56 -5.40 28.43
C ILE A 31 14.04 -5.17 28.47
N LEU A 32 13.59 -4.11 29.14
CA LEU A 32 12.17 -3.77 29.22
C LEU A 32 11.58 -3.45 27.85
N LYS A 33 12.33 -2.76 26.98
CA LYS A 33 11.91 -2.49 25.60
C LYS A 33 11.76 -3.78 24.80
N LEU A 34 12.70 -4.71 24.90
CA LEU A 34 12.61 -6.02 24.23
C LEU A 34 11.44 -6.84 24.76
N LYS A 35 11.22 -6.86 26.07
CA LYS A 35 10.08 -7.54 26.69
C LYS A 35 8.74 -7.01 26.17
N ARG A 36 8.58 -5.68 26.12
CA ARG A 36 7.37 -5.04 25.55
C ARG A 36 7.18 -5.36 24.07
N GLN A 37 8.26 -5.53 23.31
CA GLN A 37 8.18 -5.95 21.91
C GLN A 37 7.73 -7.40 21.80
N TRP A 38 8.32 -8.31 22.58
CA TRP A 38 7.96 -9.74 22.57
C TRP A 38 6.53 -10.00 23.04
N GLU A 39 6.01 -9.25 24.02
CA GLU A 39 4.61 -9.36 24.45
C GLU A 39 3.61 -8.94 23.36
N ARG A 40 4.03 -8.12 22.39
CA ARG A 40 3.19 -7.62 21.29
C ARG A 40 3.43 -8.35 19.98
N GLN A 41 4.50 -9.11 19.87
CA GLN A 41 4.89 -9.83 18.67
C GLN A 41 4.38 -11.27 18.75
N VAL A 42 3.76 -11.71 17.67
CA VAL A 42 3.37 -13.11 17.49
C VAL A 42 4.41 -13.76 16.58
N SER A 43 4.85 -14.97 16.92
CA SER A 43 5.80 -15.71 16.06
C SER A 43 5.15 -16.08 14.73
N LEU A 44 5.91 -16.00 13.64
CA LEU A 44 5.42 -16.41 12.32
C LEU A 44 4.98 -17.88 12.30
N ASP A 45 5.68 -18.77 13.01
CA ASP A 45 5.28 -20.18 13.10
C ASP A 45 3.91 -20.38 13.76
N TYR A 46 3.60 -19.59 14.79
CA TYR A 46 2.25 -19.57 15.39
C TYR A 46 1.20 -19.11 14.38
N LEU A 47 1.51 -18.07 13.58
CA LEU A 47 0.62 -17.58 12.52
C LEU A 47 0.44 -18.58 11.37
N MET A 48 1.46 -19.38 11.05
CA MET A 48 1.34 -20.43 10.01
C MET A 48 0.56 -21.65 10.49
N ASN A 49 0.59 -21.95 11.79
CA ASN A 49 -0.17 -23.04 12.39
C ASN A 49 -1.65 -22.70 12.58
N GLU A 50 -1.99 -21.43 12.81
CA GLU A 50 -3.36 -20.92 12.71
C GLU A 50 -3.76 -20.84 11.22
N LYS A 51 -4.27 -21.96 10.70
CA LYS A 51 -4.52 -22.30 9.29
C LYS A 51 -5.20 -21.27 8.35
N PHE A 52 -5.57 -20.05 8.72
CA PHE A 52 -6.42 -19.20 7.88
C PHE A 52 -6.22 -17.68 8.04
N VAL A 53 -5.00 -17.17 7.91
CA VAL A 53 -4.82 -15.73 7.66
C VAL A 53 -4.08 -15.55 6.34
N GLN A 54 -4.85 -15.32 5.28
CA GLN A 54 -4.32 -14.85 3.99
C GLN A 54 -3.82 -13.41 4.22
N PHE A 55 -2.55 -13.26 4.59
CA PHE A 55 -1.93 -11.95 4.83
C PHE A 55 -1.74 -11.13 3.55
N ALA A 56 -1.71 -11.83 2.41
CA ALA A 56 -1.72 -11.23 1.09
C ALA A 56 -3.09 -11.45 0.45
N ALA A 57 -3.53 -10.51 -0.39
CA ALA A 57 -4.56 -10.84 -1.36
C ALA A 57 -4.05 -12.04 -2.19
N SER A 58 -4.94 -12.96 -2.54
CA SER A 58 -4.58 -14.00 -3.51
C SER A 58 -3.99 -13.29 -4.74
N GLU A 59 -2.84 -13.77 -5.22
CA GLU A 59 -2.38 -13.38 -6.54
C GLU A 59 -3.53 -13.68 -7.52
N PRO A 60 -3.85 -12.75 -8.44
CA PRO A 60 -4.97 -12.96 -9.35
C PRO A 60 -4.69 -14.19 -10.21
N ASP A 61 -5.65 -15.10 -10.28
CA ASP A 61 -5.51 -16.35 -11.04
C ASP A 61 -5.40 -16.10 -12.56
N GLU A 62 -5.98 -15.00 -13.04
CA GLU A 62 -6.01 -14.62 -14.46
C GLU A 62 -5.81 -13.11 -14.68
N GLU A 63 -5.09 -12.77 -15.76
CA GLU A 63 -4.88 -11.40 -16.23
C GLU A 63 -5.53 -11.20 -17.61
N TYR A 64 -6.28 -10.10 -17.77
CA TYR A 64 -6.99 -9.76 -19.00
C TYR A 64 -6.33 -8.52 -19.66
N PRO A 65 -5.58 -8.70 -20.76
CA PRO A 65 -4.85 -7.60 -21.41
C PRO A 65 -5.73 -6.77 -22.36
N PHE A 66 -5.60 -5.45 -22.27
CA PHE A 66 -6.20 -4.48 -23.19
C PHE A 66 -5.12 -3.56 -23.80
N THR A 67 -5.10 -3.44 -25.12
CA THR A 67 -4.14 -2.56 -25.81
C THR A 67 -4.74 -1.18 -26.02
N VAL A 68 -4.08 -0.14 -25.52
CA VAL A 68 -4.51 1.27 -25.61
C VAL A 68 -3.30 2.14 -25.87
N CYS A 69 -3.32 2.98 -26.92
CA CYS A 69 -2.15 3.78 -27.33
C CYS A 69 -0.87 2.95 -27.57
N GLY A 70 -0.99 1.66 -27.92
CA GLY A 70 0.16 0.75 -28.01
C GLY A 70 0.75 0.32 -26.67
N GLN A 71 0.08 0.61 -25.55
CA GLN A 71 0.41 0.13 -24.21
C GLN A 71 -0.59 -0.94 -23.78
N THR A 72 -0.10 -1.99 -23.12
CA THR A 72 -0.95 -3.05 -22.58
C THR A 72 -1.35 -2.73 -21.13
N VAL A 73 -2.65 -2.66 -20.88
CA VAL A 73 -3.25 -2.53 -19.56
C VAL A 73 -3.73 -3.91 -19.12
N LEU A 74 -3.31 -4.36 -17.94
CA LEU A 74 -3.72 -5.65 -17.37
C LEU A 74 -4.83 -5.43 -16.35
N LEU A 75 -5.93 -6.17 -16.50
CA LEU A 75 -7.00 -6.23 -15.51
C LEU A 75 -6.97 -7.57 -14.80
N CYS A 76 -7.15 -7.54 -13.48
CA CYS A 76 -7.14 -8.74 -12.64
C CYS A 76 -8.55 -9.17 -12.21
N ASN A 77 -9.59 -8.55 -12.77
CA ASN A 77 -10.99 -8.80 -12.42
C ASN A 77 -11.75 -9.19 -13.69
N ALA A 78 -12.18 -10.45 -13.74
CA ALA A 78 -12.89 -11.05 -14.87
C ALA A 78 -14.16 -10.26 -15.23
N ALA A 79 -15.04 -10.05 -14.25
CA ALA A 79 -16.31 -9.34 -14.47
C ALA A 79 -16.09 -7.91 -15.02
N LEU A 80 -15.07 -7.21 -14.54
CA LEU A 80 -14.72 -5.89 -15.06
C LEU A 80 -14.17 -5.98 -16.50
N ALA A 81 -13.32 -6.96 -16.79
CA ALA A 81 -12.77 -7.17 -18.13
C ALA A 81 -13.89 -7.50 -19.14
N ASP A 82 -14.86 -8.32 -18.76
CA ASP A 82 -16.03 -8.65 -19.57
C ASP A 82 -16.88 -7.41 -19.84
N ALA A 83 -17.22 -6.65 -18.79
CA ALA A 83 -18.01 -5.42 -18.94
C ALA A 83 -17.32 -4.38 -19.84
N ILE A 84 -16.00 -4.24 -19.73
CA ILE A 84 -15.19 -3.34 -20.60
C ILE A 84 -15.17 -3.86 -22.04
N SER A 85 -15.17 -5.18 -22.25
CA SER A 85 -15.18 -5.81 -23.57
C SER A 85 -16.49 -5.60 -24.34
N VAL A 86 -17.61 -5.38 -23.63
CA VAL A 86 -18.91 -5.06 -24.24
C VAL A 86 -19.01 -3.59 -24.67
N LEU A 87 -18.22 -2.70 -24.06
CA LEU A 87 -18.24 -1.28 -24.44
C LEU A 87 -17.81 -1.07 -25.89
N PRO A 88 -18.37 -0.06 -26.59
CA PRO A 88 -17.88 0.37 -27.90
C PRO A 88 -16.39 0.70 -27.85
N GLU A 89 -15.65 0.37 -28.90
CA GLU A 89 -14.18 0.49 -28.97
C GLU A 89 -13.69 1.90 -28.57
N GLN A 90 -14.32 2.95 -29.10
CA GLN A 90 -13.98 4.33 -28.72
C GLN A 90 -14.20 4.59 -27.22
N THR A 91 -15.35 4.17 -26.68
CA THR A 91 -15.69 4.39 -25.27
C THR A 91 -14.74 3.62 -24.34
N ARG A 92 -14.38 2.40 -24.75
CA ARG A 92 -13.38 1.56 -24.10
C ARG A 92 -12.01 2.24 -24.09
N GLU A 93 -11.59 2.78 -25.22
CA GLU A 93 -10.31 3.47 -25.34
C GLU A 93 -10.26 4.74 -24.48
N GLU A 94 -11.33 5.56 -24.50
CA GLU A 94 -11.42 6.78 -23.70
C GLU A 94 -11.36 6.50 -22.19
N ILE A 95 -12.09 5.49 -21.70
CA ILE A 95 -12.09 5.15 -20.27
C ILE A 95 -10.76 4.55 -19.83
N LEU A 96 -10.14 3.70 -20.67
CA LEU A 96 -8.84 3.12 -20.36
C LEU A 96 -7.73 4.17 -20.36
N ARG A 97 -7.73 5.10 -21.32
CA ARG A 97 -6.83 6.27 -21.36
C ARG A 97 -6.96 7.12 -20.09
N TYR A 98 -8.19 7.33 -19.61
CA TYR A 98 -8.44 8.17 -18.43
C TYR A 98 -8.00 7.51 -17.11
N TYR A 99 -8.41 6.26 -16.87
CA TYR A 99 -8.16 5.59 -15.58
C TYR A 99 -6.78 4.96 -15.49
N PHE A 100 -6.32 4.29 -16.55
CA PHE A 100 -5.09 3.51 -16.53
C PHE A 100 -3.90 4.31 -17.06
N LEU A 101 -4.07 5.05 -18.15
CA LEU A 101 -2.99 5.91 -18.69
C LEU A 101 -2.94 7.31 -18.07
N ARG A 102 -3.88 7.62 -17.16
CA ARG A 102 -3.97 8.92 -16.44
C ARG A 102 -3.99 10.14 -17.37
N GLN A 103 -4.48 9.98 -18.59
CA GLN A 103 -4.55 11.09 -19.55
C GLN A 103 -5.68 12.06 -19.17
N PRO A 104 -5.43 13.39 -19.16
CA PRO A 104 -6.49 14.33 -18.83
C PRO A 104 -7.52 14.41 -19.96
N GLN A 105 -8.78 14.70 -19.62
CA GLN A 105 -9.91 14.80 -20.58
C GLN A 105 -9.64 15.71 -21.78
N ARG A 106 -8.82 16.76 -21.61
CA ARG A 106 -8.42 17.65 -22.70
C ARG A 106 -7.56 16.94 -23.77
N VAL A 107 -6.66 16.06 -23.33
CA VAL A 107 -5.78 15.27 -24.22
C VAL A 107 -6.60 14.19 -24.89
N ILE A 108 -7.46 13.49 -24.14
CA ILE A 108 -8.36 12.47 -24.67
C ILE A 108 -9.28 13.11 -25.73
N GLY A 109 -9.90 14.25 -25.42
CA GLY A 109 -10.72 15.01 -26.35
C GLY A 109 -9.96 15.37 -27.62
N ALA A 110 -8.73 15.88 -27.50
CA ALA A 110 -7.91 16.18 -28.66
C ALA A 110 -7.62 14.94 -29.53
N CYS A 111 -7.35 13.77 -28.92
CA CYS A 111 -7.13 12.52 -29.64
C CYS A 111 -8.36 12.06 -30.43
N ILE A 112 -9.57 12.26 -29.91
CA ILE A 112 -10.83 11.88 -30.58
C ILE A 112 -11.43 13.03 -31.43
N GLY A 113 -10.73 14.16 -31.57
CA GLY A 113 -11.23 15.33 -32.30
C GLY A 113 -12.44 16.01 -31.65
N ARG A 114 -12.59 15.94 -30.32
CA ARG A 114 -13.70 16.51 -29.55
C ARG A 114 -13.22 17.47 -28.46
N SER A 115 -14.16 18.23 -27.90
CA SER A 115 -13.88 19.11 -26.77
C SER A 115 -13.58 18.32 -25.49
N ARG A 116 -12.88 18.96 -24.53
CA ARG A 116 -12.66 18.42 -23.18
C ARG A 116 -13.97 18.03 -22.48
N SER A 117 -15.03 18.83 -22.63
CA SER A 117 -16.34 18.55 -22.02
C SER A 117 -17.01 17.32 -22.63
N THR A 118 -16.88 17.12 -23.94
CA THR A 118 -17.43 15.95 -24.64
C THR A 118 -16.74 14.67 -24.17
N ALA A 119 -15.41 14.65 -24.13
CA ALA A 119 -14.65 13.52 -23.58
C ALA A 119 -15.01 13.24 -22.13
N GLY A 120 -15.15 14.29 -21.30
CA GLY A 120 -15.62 14.15 -19.92
C GLY A 120 -17.00 13.49 -19.82
N ARG A 121 -17.95 13.89 -20.67
CA ARG A 121 -19.29 13.28 -20.73
C ARG A 121 -19.24 11.82 -21.18
N HIS A 122 -18.45 11.50 -22.20
CA HIS A 122 -18.28 10.12 -22.67
C HIS A 122 -17.73 9.21 -21.57
N ILE A 123 -16.68 9.64 -20.86
CA ILE A 123 -16.10 8.90 -19.74
C ILE A 123 -17.13 8.69 -18.62
N GLN A 124 -17.93 9.72 -18.31
CA GLN A 124 -19.00 9.60 -17.30
C GLN A 124 -20.07 8.59 -17.71
N LEU A 125 -20.52 8.63 -18.96
CA LEU A 125 -21.51 7.67 -19.49
C LEU A 125 -20.95 6.25 -19.53
N ALA A 126 -19.67 6.09 -19.89
CA ALA A 126 -18.97 4.81 -19.86
C ALA A 126 -18.95 4.21 -18.45
N LEU A 127 -18.59 5.02 -17.45
CA LEU A 127 -18.59 4.61 -16.05
C LEU A 127 -19.98 4.25 -15.54
N GLN A 128 -21.00 4.99 -15.95
CA GLN A 128 -22.37 4.69 -15.58
C GLN A 128 -22.79 3.32 -16.12
N ARG A 129 -22.52 3.04 -17.41
CA ARG A 129 -22.80 1.74 -18.02
C ARG A 129 -22.05 0.60 -17.33
N LEU A 130 -20.76 0.78 -17.04
CA LEU A 130 -19.99 -0.24 -16.31
C LEU A 130 -20.58 -0.51 -14.92
N ARG A 131 -21.11 0.51 -14.22
CA ARG A 131 -21.76 0.31 -12.92
C ARG A 131 -23.10 -0.42 -13.05
N GLU A 132 -23.84 -0.17 -14.13
CA GLU A 132 -25.09 -0.87 -14.42
C GLU A 132 -24.81 -2.35 -14.71
N GLU A 133 -23.91 -2.66 -15.64
CA GLU A 133 -23.50 -4.04 -15.99
C GLU A 133 -22.96 -4.81 -14.77
N MET A 134 -22.04 -4.20 -14.02
CA MET A 134 -21.45 -4.82 -12.81
C MET A 134 -22.43 -4.88 -11.63
N GLY A 135 -23.48 -4.07 -11.65
CA GLY A 135 -24.55 -4.05 -10.65
C GLY A 135 -25.58 -5.14 -10.89
N VAL A 136 -25.86 -5.46 -12.16
CA VAL A 136 -26.74 -6.57 -12.57
C VAL A 136 -26.13 -7.92 -12.18
N SER A 137 -24.82 -8.09 -12.39
CA SER A 137 -24.08 -9.32 -12.04
C SER A 137 -24.05 -9.64 -10.53
N ARG A 138 -24.46 -8.73 -9.63
CA ARG A 138 -24.56 -9.03 -8.18
C ARG A 138 -25.84 -9.78 -7.80
N TYR A 139 -26.82 -9.87 -8.69
CA TYR A 139 -28.15 -10.43 -8.44
C TYR A 139 -28.47 -11.67 -9.29
N GLU A 140 -27.48 -12.18 -10.03
CA GLU A 140 -27.51 -13.47 -10.73
C GLU A 140 -26.64 -14.48 -10.00
#